data_AF-A0A378KU56-F1
#
_entry.id   AF-A0A378KU56-F1
#
_cell.length_a   1.000
_cell.length_b   1.000
_cell.length_c   1.000
_cell.angle_alpha   90.00
_cell.angle_beta   90.00
_cell.angle_gamma   90.00
#
_symmetry.space_group_name_H-M   'P 1'
#
loop_
_entity.id
_entity.type
_entity.pdbx_description
1 polymer ?
#
loop_
_entity_poly.entity_id
_entity_poly.type
_entity_poly.pdbx_seq_one_letter_code
_entity_poly.pdbx_strand_id
1 'polypeptide(L)'
;MHNLPKELYHSQVVGKMSFIVSRLEDIDPEHVYQEIRDDYKEELHWIKNVKDFNTIIQASKSGQCPDFDTLSKKALVIQELDRFVTLIKPFTMKKEVVVSMHEKMKHHPNLWSSTYHHRLNELEQLNNSMANLPKSIKNFVNAIVTNLKIHLAENGLSDEDPIANELFKLSTSMRDLGHTDLNHLISLFINYMRTHSDSQPFKRVLSQEEQSQMVSALLAHRTTELNSKILKAKLHDLAASSALDKELLENIDKLFKQDNELKALSEMQLGKHKVYIFQVEEFFSKASQQSDINSIQHTEKLCKLFLLSKAFPEAKGYIEVAMEQSPDKLDALISSPDFLHQIIIDVVYSKCPGQDELESQTRDQLCTQLYDQLTQLNLNPSSKSTQQLYQLINVQVKNVLDGMPQRKTQLETLGFGIPTFSTIEEIINRLDPNKDHKVNLAVVEFYTAIQKAKETHFYLENEPLIGKQIEQINAKDFNAFFNECCAAGKNAVKQLEGNQSGITVIVDILKSIANWGIYMFSLGTSPQFFKKPRTAVDDVVQAVNDLRETLADTLKHIDFSQEPNQSMDCTI
;
A
#
# COMPACT_ATOMS: atom_id res chain seq x y z
N MET A 1 45.00 40.36 -59.12
CA MET A 1 45.12 39.35 -60.20
C MET A 1 46.52 38.73 -60.20
N HIS A 2 46.87 37.81 -59.30
CA HIS A 2 48.19 37.16 -59.37
C HIS A 2 48.05 35.70 -58.95
N ASN A 3 48.01 34.78 -59.93
CA ASN A 3 48.47 33.37 -59.88
C ASN A 3 47.83 32.45 -60.94
N LEU A 4 46.78 32.88 -61.66
CA LEU A 4 46.20 32.10 -62.77
C LEU A 4 46.68 32.63 -64.14
N PRO A 5 47.11 31.74 -65.06
CA PRO A 5 47.30 32.08 -66.48
C PRO A 5 46.04 32.74 -67.08
N LYS A 6 46.22 33.75 -67.94
CA LYS A 6 45.10 34.55 -68.50
C LYS A 6 44.02 33.69 -69.18
N GLU A 7 44.42 32.66 -69.91
CA GLU A 7 43.47 31.75 -70.58
C GLU A 7 42.67 30.92 -69.57
N LEU A 8 43.31 30.46 -68.50
CA LEU A 8 42.64 29.75 -67.41
C LEU A 8 41.68 30.67 -66.65
N TYR A 9 42.03 31.94 -66.45
CA TYR A 9 41.16 32.91 -65.80
C TYR A 9 39.80 33.05 -66.53
N HIS A 10 39.81 33.28 -67.85
CA HIS A 10 38.57 33.45 -68.60
C HIS A 10 37.74 32.17 -68.70
N SER A 11 38.39 31.00 -68.81
CA SER A 11 37.69 29.70 -68.73
C SER A 11 37.01 29.49 -67.37
N GLN A 12 37.65 29.93 -66.28
CA GLN A 12 37.08 29.87 -64.92
C GLN A 12 35.89 30.84 -64.74
N VAL A 13 35.91 32.01 -65.39
CA VAL A 13 34.77 32.94 -65.43
C VAL A 13 33.54 32.27 -66.07
N VAL A 14 33.71 31.63 -67.23
CA VAL A 14 32.60 30.90 -67.89
C VAL A 14 32.11 29.74 -67.02
N GLY A 15 33.03 28.98 -66.41
CA GLY A 15 32.70 27.90 -65.49
C GLY A 15 31.85 28.36 -64.30
N LYS A 16 32.20 29.49 -63.67
CA LYS A 16 31.43 30.05 -62.56
C LYS A 16 30.05 30.55 -62.95
N MET A 17 29.92 31.23 -64.10
CA MET A 17 28.59 31.63 -64.60
C MET A 17 27.69 30.42 -64.83
N SER A 18 28.24 29.35 -65.44
CA SER A 18 27.52 28.09 -65.67
C SER A 18 27.11 27.43 -64.35
N PHE A 19 28.01 27.40 -63.36
CA PHE A 19 27.73 26.87 -62.03
C PHE A 19 26.59 27.62 -61.34
N ILE A 20 26.61 28.96 -61.34
CA ILE A 20 25.55 29.80 -60.77
C ILE A 20 24.21 29.45 -61.40
N VAL A 21 24.14 29.41 -62.73
CA VAL A 21 22.90 29.12 -63.45
C VAL A 21 22.42 27.71 -63.17
N SER A 22 23.31 26.71 -63.08
CA SER A 22 22.91 25.35 -62.70
C SER A 22 22.28 25.31 -61.31
N ARG A 23 22.92 25.92 -60.30
CA ARG A 23 22.39 25.95 -58.92
C ARG A 23 21.07 26.70 -58.81
N LEU A 24 20.91 27.79 -59.54
CA LEU A 24 19.66 28.53 -59.59
C LEU A 24 18.51 27.69 -60.16
N GLU A 25 18.77 26.86 -61.16
CA GLU A 25 17.78 25.94 -61.73
C GLU A 25 17.47 24.75 -60.80
N ASP A 26 18.44 24.32 -59.98
CA ASP A 26 18.21 23.29 -58.94
C ASP A 26 17.32 23.80 -57.80
N ILE A 27 17.47 25.07 -57.41
CA ILE A 27 16.64 25.72 -56.37
C ILE A 27 15.25 26.07 -56.91
N ASP A 28 15.17 26.59 -58.14
CA ASP A 28 13.96 27.16 -58.72
C ASP A 28 13.70 26.63 -60.15
N PRO A 29 13.34 25.34 -60.30
CA PRO A 29 13.09 24.74 -61.60
C PRO A 29 11.83 25.31 -62.29
N GLU A 30 10.87 25.79 -61.51
CA GLU A 30 9.59 26.34 -61.99
C GLU A 30 9.62 27.86 -62.25
N HIS A 31 10.76 28.51 -61.97
CA HIS A 31 11.02 29.93 -62.25
C HIS A 31 10.10 30.87 -61.44
N VAL A 32 9.85 30.52 -60.18
CA VAL A 32 8.91 31.19 -59.27
C VAL A 32 9.58 32.33 -58.47
N TYR A 33 10.92 32.31 -58.33
CA TYR A 33 11.68 33.27 -57.52
C TYR A 33 12.28 34.39 -58.38
N GLN A 34 11.41 35.22 -58.97
CA GLN A 34 11.83 36.31 -59.86
C GLN A 34 12.86 37.26 -59.22
N GLU A 35 12.70 37.59 -57.94
CA GLU A 35 13.61 38.47 -57.19
C GLU A 35 15.05 37.92 -57.17
N ILE A 36 15.21 36.62 -56.97
CA ILE A 36 16.52 35.96 -57.00
C ILE A 36 17.04 35.90 -58.44
N ARG A 37 16.18 35.58 -59.42
CA ARG A 37 16.58 35.50 -60.84
C ARG A 37 17.04 36.84 -61.40
N ASP A 38 16.45 37.94 -60.96
CA ASP A 38 16.83 39.29 -61.38
C ASP A 38 18.27 39.65 -60.95
N ASP A 39 18.70 39.18 -59.77
CA ASP A 39 20.09 39.35 -59.26
C ASP A 39 21.15 38.57 -60.08
N TYR A 40 20.72 37.53 -60.79
CA TYR A 40 21.57 36.68 -61.65
C TYR A 40 21.24 36.81 -63.15
N LYS A 41 20.57 37.89 -63.56
CA LYS A 41 20.11 38.07 -64.95
C LYS A 41 21.23 38.06 -65.98
N GLU A 42 22.42 38.56 -65.61
CA GLU A 42 23.56 38.67 -66.50
C GLU A 42 24.15 37.28 -66.78
N GLU A 43 24.32 36.48 -65.73
CA GLU A 43 24.78 35.10 -65.82
C GLU A 43 23.75 34.23 -66.58
N LEU A 44 22.46 34.43 -66.31
CA LEU A 44 21.37 33.79 -67.06
C LEU A 44 21.41 34.15 -68.55
N HIS A 45 21.60 35.43 -68.90
CA HIS A 45 21.71 35.87 -70.28
C HIS A 45 22.85 35.15 -71.01
N TRP A 46 24.06 35.16 -70.44
CA TRP A 46 25.23 34.55 -71.08
C TRP A 46 25.10 33.03 -71.22
N ILE A 47 24.63 32.33 -70.20
CA ILE A 47 24.59 30.86 -70.21
C ILE A 47 23.35 30.31 -70.92
N LYS A 48 22.17 30.90 -70.73
CA LYS A 48 20.91 30.37 -71.32
C LYS A 48 20.65 30.91 -72.72
N ASN A 49 21.04 32.15 -73.05
CA ASN A 49 20.70 32.74 -74.36
C ASN A 49 21.83 32.64 -75.40
N VAL A 50 23.09 32.83 -75.00
CA VAL A 50 24.24 32.80 -75.95
C VAL A 50 24.74 31.37 -76.18
N LYS A 51 24.88 30.57 -75.11
CA LYS A 51 25.27 29.13 -75.08
C LYS A 51 26.63 28.75 -75.69
N ASP A 52 27.17 29.49 -76.66
CA ASP A 52 28.46 29.19 -77.29
C ASP A 52 29.66 29.56 -76.39
N PHE A 53 30.43 28.55 -75.98
CA PHE A 53 31.55 28.70 -75.07
C PHE A 53 32.62 29.68 -75.56
N ASN A 54 32.97 29.63 -76.85
CA ASN A 54 34.01 30.49 -77.41
C ASN A 54 33.56 31.96 -77.45
N THR A 55 32.30 32.21 -77.78
CA THR A 55 31.70 33.54 -77.75
C THR A 55 31.71 34.12 -76.33
N ILE A 56 31.33 33.33 -75.33
CA ILE A 56 31.33 33.77 -73.92
C ILE A 56 32.77 34.02 -73.42
N ILE A 57 33.76 33.22 -73.85
CA ILE A 57 35.17 33.49 -73.52
C ILE A 57 35.64 34.83 -74.10
N GLN A 58 35.28 35.16 -75.34
CA GLN A 58 35.67 36.44 -75.94
C GLN A 58 34.96 37.62 -75.26
N ALA A 59 33.70 37.45 -74.85
CA ALA A 59 32.98 38.41 -74.03
C ALA A 59 33.67 38.64 -72.67
N SER A 60 34.16 37.58 -72.02
CA SER A 60 34.96 37.69 -70.80
C SER A 60 36.30 38.41 -71.02
N LYS A 61 37.00 38.12 -72.12
CA LYS A 61 38.26 38.80 -72.49
C LYS A 61 38.08 40.29 -72.77
N SER A 62 36.92 40.68 -73.29
CA SER A 62 36.57 42.06 -73.63
C SER A 62 35.91 42.82 -72.47
N GLY A 63 35.73 42.19 -71.30
CA GLY A 63 35.12 42.83 -70.13
C GLY A 63 33.60 43.00 -70.21
N GLN A 64 32.92 42.25 -71.08
CA GLN A 64 31.47 42.26 -71.25
C GLN A 64 30.74 41.34 -70.26
N CYS A 65 31.49 40.47 -69.57
CA CYS A 65 30.97 39.59 -68.51
C CYS A 65 31.45 40.07 -67.13
N PRO A 66 30.72 39.72 -66.05
CA PRO A 66 31.18 39.96 -64.68
C PRO A 66 32.57 39.38 -64.42
N ASP A 67 33.35 40.05 -63.57
CA ASP A 67 34.69 39.58 -63.19
C ASP A 67 34.62 38.35 -62.26
N PHE A 68 35.74 37.64 -62.15
CA PHE A 68 35.82 36.38 -61.40
C PHE A 68 35.55 36.55 -59.91
N ASP A 69 35.93 37.67 -59.29
CA ASP A 69 35.76 37.89 -57.85
C ASP A 69 34.28 38.19 -57.55
N THR A 70 33.63 38.99 -58.40
CA THR A 70 32.17 39.20 -58.36
C THR A 70 31.40 37.90 -58.51
N LEU A 71 31.75 37.09 -59.52
CA LEU A 71 31.15 35.77 -59.73
C LEU A 71 31.43 34.81 -58.58
N SER A 72 32.60 34.90 -57.95
CA SER A 72 32.94 34.06 -56.80
C SER A 72 32.05 34.35 -55.59
N LYS A 73 31.77 35.63 -55.32
CA LYS A 73 30.84 36.03 -54.25
C LYS A 73 29.42 35.58 -54.55
N LYS A 74 28.93 35.83 -55.77
CA LYS A 74 27.62 35.39 -56.25
C LYS A 74 27.44 33.87 -56.19
N ALA A 75 28.46 33.13 -56.63
CA ALA A 75 28.47 31.67 -56.59
C ALA A 75 28.39 31.12 -55.16
N LEU A 76 29.07 31.75 -54.20
CA LEU A 76 29.02 31.31 -52.80
C LEU A 76 27.60 31.49 -52.22
N VAL A 77 26.94 32.63 -52.50
CA VAL A 77 25.58 32.90 -52.01
C VAL A 77 24.59 31.87 -52.54
N ILE A 78 24.57 31.63 -53.86
CA ILE A 78 23.62 30.67 -54.44
C ILE A 78 23.94 29.22 -54.03
N GLN A 79 25.22 28.89 -53.83
CA GLN A 79 25.62 27.58 -53.34
C GLN A 79 25.16 27.32 -51.91
N GLU A 80 25.33 28.26 -50.98
CA GLU A 80 24.87 28.08 -49.59
C GLU A 80 23.33 28.01 -49.52
N LEU A 81 22.62 28.77 -50.38
CA LEU A 81 21.18 28.67 -50.49
C LEU A 81 20.73 27.29 -51.03
N ASP A 82 21.39 26.77 -52.08
CA ASP A 82 21.13 25.43 -52.63
C ASP A 82 21.39 24.34 -51.58
N ARG A 83 22.52 24.45 -50.86
CA ARG A 83 22.84 23.57 -49.73
C ARG A 83 21.73 23.60 -48.69
N PHE A 84 21.24 24.78 -48.32
CA PHE A 84 20.18 24.90 -47.33
C PHE A 84 18.89 24.21 -47.79
N VAL A 85 18.39 24.53 -49.00
CA VAL A 85 17.21 23.92 -49.62
C VAL A 85 17.35 22.39 -49.69
N THR A 86 18.54 21.89 -50.00
CA THR A 86 18.81 20.46 -50.14
C THR A 86 18.84 19.75 -48.78
N LEU A 87 19.49 20.33 -47.77
CA LEU A 87 19.72 19.67 -46.47
C LEU A 87 18.44 19.50 -45.64
N ILE A 88 17.43 20.35 -45.86
CA ILE A 88 16.14 20.27 -45.17
C ILE A 88 15.12 19.35 -45.84
N LYS A 89 15.44 18.76 -47.02
CA LYS A 89 14.55 17.78 -47.65
C LYS A 89 14.19 16.65 -46.66
N PRO A 90 12.94 16.16 -46.68
CA PRO A 90 11.88 16.39 -47.68
C PRO A 90 11.02 17.65 -47.48
N PHE A 91 11.37 18.54 -46.53
CA PHE A 91 10.56 19.72 -46.23
C PHE A 91 10.84 20.87 -47.20
N THR A 92 9.78 21.57 -47.60
CA THR A 92 9.87 22.68 -48.56
C THR A 92 9.72 24.02 -47.83
N MET A 93 10.64 24.96 -48.09
CA MET A 93 10.52 26.34 -47.60
C MET A 93 9.44 27.10 -48.37
N LYS A 94 8.75 28.00 -47.67
CA LYS A 94 7.88 28.98 -48.34
C LYS A 94 8.72 29.96 -49.16
N LYS A 95 8.15 30.47 -50.26
CA LYS A 95 8.81 31.41 -51.17
C LYS A 95 9.44 32.59 -50.42
N GLU A 96 8.71 33.16 -49.49
CA GLU A 96 9.14 34.35 -48.73
C GLU A 96 10.38 34.05 -47.89
N VAL A 97 10.50 32.83 -47.37
CA VAL A 97 11.65 32.38 -46.58
C VAL A 97 12.88 32.20 -47.47
N VAL A 98 12.73 31.59 -48.64
CA VAL A 98 13.83 31.40 -49.60
C VAL A 98 14.42 32.74 -50.05
N VAL A 99 13.55 33.68 -50.42
CA VAL A 99 13.95 35.04 -50.83
C VAL A 99 14.61 35.79 -49.67
N SER A 100 14.03 35.73 -48.46
CA SER A 100 14.61 36.36 -47.26
C SER A 100 16.00 35.81 -46.93
N MET A 101 16.19 34.49 -47.04
CA MET A 101 17.49 33.85 -46.79
C MET A 101 18.53 34.21 -47.85
N HIS A 102 18.15 34.26 -49.12
CA HIS A 102 19.02 34.73 -50.20
C HIS A 102 19.52 36.15 -49.92
N GLU A 103 18.61 37.05 -49.55
CA GLU A 103 18.93 38.46 -49.30
C GLU A 103 19.85 38.63 -48.08
N LYS A 104 19.61 37.86 -47.00
CA LYS A 104 20.48 37.84 -45.81
C LYS A 104 21.89 37.32 -46.14
N MET A 105 21.99 36.23 -46.90
CA MET A 105 23.28 35.65 -47.29
C MET A 105 24.07 36.56 -48.23
N LYS A 106 23.38 37.23 -49.16
CA LYS A 106 23.94 38.20 -50.12
C LYS A 106 24.59 39.40 -49.43
N HIS A 107 23.96 39.92 -48.38
CA HIS A 107 24.43 41.11 -47.67
C HIS A 107 25.38 40.82 -46.50
N HIS A 108 25.68 39.55 -46.22
CA HIS A 108 26.59 39.19 -45.14
C HIS A 108 28.05 39.57 -45.49
N PRO A 109 28.81 40.27 -44.60
CA PRO A 109 30.16 40.74 -44.90
C PRO A 109 31.16 39.65 -45.31
N ASN A 110 31.04 38.47 -44.70
CA ASN A 110 31.79 37.28 -45.07
C ASN A 110 30.95 36.02 -44.83
N LEU A 111 30.28 35.54 -45.88
CA LEU A 111 29.36 34.39 -45.78
C LEU A 111 30.08 33.11 -45.36
N TRP A 112 31.33 32.89 -45.77
CA TRP A 112 32.08 31.66 -45.46
C TRP A 112 32.39 31.51 -43.96
N SER A 113 32.66 32.62 -43.27
CA SER A 113 32.88 32.63 -41.82
C SER A 113 31.61 32.97 -41.03
N SER A 114 30.45 33.00 -41.69
CA SER A 114 29.18 33.31 -41.04
C SER A 114 28.66 32.10 -40.26
N THR A 115 27.76 32.38 -39.34
CA THR A 115 27.03 31.33 -38.64
C THR A 115 26.10 30.56 -39.58
N TYR A 116 25.62 31.15 -40.70
CA TYR A 116 24.85 30.42 -41.72
C TYR A 116 25.65 29.23 -42.25
N HIS A 117 26.91 29.47 -42.65
CA HIS A 117 27.79 28.42 -43.14
C HIS A 117 28.07 27.38 -42.06
N HIS A 118 28.30 27.81 -40.81
CA HIS A 118 28.53 26.90 -39.71
C HIS A 118 27.32 25.99 -39.43
N ARG A 119 26.10 26.56 -39.36
CA ARG A 119 24.86 25.80 -39.17
C ARG A 119 24.58 24.82 -40.31
N LEU A 120 24.90 25.20 -41.55
CA LEU A 120 24.79 24.30 -42.69
C LEU A 120 25.77 23.13 -42.58
N ASN A 121 27.01 23.39 -42.14
CA ASN A 121 27.98 22.32 -41.88
C ASN A 121 27.51 21.38 -40.76
N GLU A 122 26.96 21.92 -39.66
CA GLU A 122 26.39 21.11 -38.58
C GLU A 122 25.22 20.25 -39.07
N LEU A 123 24.28 20.83 -39.83
CA LEU A 123 23.13 20.10 -40.38
C LEU A 123 23.56 19.01 -41.37
N GLU A 124 24.58 19.29 -42.19
CA GLU A 124 25.17 18.31 -43.10
C GLU A 124 25.82 17.16 -42.34
N GLN A 125 26.57 17.44 -41.27
CA GLN A 125 27.13 16.41 -40.41
C GLN A 125 26.05 15.55 -39.76
N LEU A 126 24.96 16.17 -39.27
CA LEU A 126 23.83 15.45 -38.69
C LEU A 126 23.20 14.50 -39.72
N ASN A 127 22.92 14.99 -40.93
CA ASN A 127 22.37 14.18 -42.03
C ASN A 127 23.28 13.00 -42.40
N ASN A 128 24.57 13.26 -42.57
CA ASN A 128 25.54 12.25 -42.98
C ASN A 128 25.79 11.18 -41.90
N SER A 129 25.73 11.57 -40.63
CA SER A 129 25.93 10.65 -39.50
C SER A 129 24.76 9.69 -39.27
N MET A 130 23.54 10.07 -39.69
CA MET A 130 22.31 9.34 -39.38
C MET A 130 22.31 7.89 -39.90
N ALA A 131 23.01 7.62 -41.00
CA ALA A 131 23.12 6.28 -41.58
C ALA A 131 23.94 5.31 -40.70
N ASN A 132 24.89 5.84 -39.93
CA ASN A 132 25.85 5.06 -39.14
C ASN A 132 25.41 4.86 -37.69
N LEU A 133 24.33 5.51 -37.26
CA LEU A 133 23.80 5.34 -35.90
C LEU A 133 23.15 3.97 -35.71
N PRO A 134 23.34 3.31 -34.55
CA PRO A 134 22.63 2.09 -34.19
C PRO A 134 21.12 2.25 -34.32
N LYS A 135 20.45 1.20 -34.82
CA LYS A 135 18.99 1.20 -35.04
C LYS A 135 18.20 1.52 -33.77
N SER A 136 18.71 1.14 -32.60
CA SER A 136 18.09 1.38 -31.28
C SER A 136 17.95 2.87 -30.92
N ILE A 137 18.80 3.74 -31.47
CA ILE A 137 18.81 5.17 -31.15
C ILE A 137 18.46 6.07 -32.33
N LYS A 138 18.61 5.55 -33.55
CA LYS A 138 18.44 6.31 -34.78
C LYS A 138 17.11 7.02 -34.82
N ASN A 139 16.04 6.38 -34.34
CA ASN A 139 14.69 6.96 -34.34
C ASN A 139 14.60 8.20 -33.43
N PHE A 140 15.26 8.20 -32.26
CA PHE A 140 15.26 9.35 -31.35
C PHE A 140 16.06 10.53 -31.90
N VAL A 141 17.24 10.28 -32.46
CA VAL A 141 18.05 11.35 -33.08
C VAL A 141 17.36 11.89 -34.33
N ASN A 142 16.81 11.01 -35.17
CA ASN A 142 16.07 11.40 -36.36
C ASN A 142 14.85 12.25 -36.03
N ALA A 143 14.14 11.98 -34.93
CA ALA A 143 13.00 12.77 -34.49
C ALA A 143 13.37 14.25 -34.26
N ILE A 144 14.45 14.50 -33.51
CA ILE A 144 14.92 15.85 -33.21
C ILE A 144 15.45 16.54 -34.47
N VAL A 145 16.24 15.84 -35.30
CA VAL A 145 16.74 16.39 -36.58
C VAL A 145 15.59 16.70 -37.53
N THR A 146 14.55 15.88 -37.58
CA THR A 146 13.36 16.13 -38.40
C THR A 146 12.63 17.37 -37.92
N ASN A 147 12.47 17.53 -36.61
CA ASN A 147 11.86 18.74 -36.05
C ASN A 147 12.71 20.00 -36.34
N LEU A 148 14.04 19.89 -36.24
CA LEU A 148 14.96 20.95 -36.65
C LEU A 148 14.75 21.34 -38.11
N LYS A 149 14.66 20.38 -39.02
CA LYS A 149 14.46 20.66 -40.45
C LYS A 149 13.13 21.34 -40.74
N ILE A 150 12.05 20.92 -40.08
CA ILE A 150 10.73 21.58 -40.19
C ILE A 150 10.82 23.02 -39.71
N HIS A 151 11.40 23.24 -38.52
CA HIS A 151 11.57 24.57 -37.95
C HIS A 151 12.39 25.48 -38.88
N LEU A 152 13.49 24.96 -39.46
CA LEU A 152 14.31 25.68 -40.42
C LEU A 152 13.57 25.94 -41.75
N ALA A 153 12.71 25.03 -42.21
CA ALA A 153 11.89 25.22 -43.40
C ALA A 153 10.85 26.35 -43.21
N GLU A 154 10.36 26.53 -41.97
CA GLU A 154 9.38 27.55 -41.64
C GLU A 154 10.00 28.92 -41.35
N ASN A 155 11.19 28.95 -40.75
CA ASN A 155 11.77 30.17 -40.18
C ASN A 155 13.11 30.61 -40.82
N GLY A 156 13.75 29.74 -41.60
CA GLY A 156 15.09 29.97 -42.16
C GLY A 156 16.22 29.79 -41.13
N LEU A 157 17.43 30.24 -41.48
CA LEU A 157 18.58 30.24 -40.57
C LEU A 157 18.71 31.61 -39.89
N SER A 158 18.94 31.60 -38.57
CA SER A 158 19.20 32.78 -37.76
C SER A 158 19.97 32.40 -36.50
N ASP A 159 20.86 33.29 -36.06
CA ASP A 159 21.65 33.09 -34.83
C ASP A 159 20.84 33.41 -33.59
N GLU A 160 19.85 34.28 -33.73
CA GLU A 160 18.96 34.74 -32.67
C GLU A 160 17.75 33.82 -32.48
N ASP A 161 17.74 32.64 -33.12
CA ASP A 161 16.66 31.66 -33.00
C ASP A 161 16.94 30.67 -31.86
N PRO A 162 16.34 30.87 -30.68
CA PRO A 162 16.60 30.01 -29.52
C PRO A 162 16.15 28.56 -29.77
N ILE A 163 15.10 28.34 -30.56
CA ILE A 163 14.54 27.01 -30.83
C ILE A 163 15.50 26.25 -31.73
N ALA A 164 15.94 26.85 -32.84
CA ALA A 164 16.92 26.23 -33.73
C ALA A 164 18.23 25.93 -32.98
N ASN A 165 18.71 26.88 -32.17
CA ASN A 165 19.93 26.74 -31.38
C ASN A 165 19.87 25.56 -30.40
N GLU A 166 18.74 25.39 -29.70
CA GLU A 166 18.52 24.26 -28.80
C GLU A 166 18.46 22.93 -29.57
N LEU A 167 17.74 22.89 -30.69
CA LEU A 167 17.60 21.69 -31.51
C LEU A 167 18.93 21.24 -32.15
N PHE A 168 19.77 22.18 -32.61
CA PHE A 168 21.14 21.89 -33.05
C PHE A 168 21.99 21.29 -31.93
N LYS A 169 21.96 21.92 -30.74
CA LYS A 169 22.70 21.44 -29.57
C LYS A 169 22.24 20.05 -29.15
N LEU A 170 20.93 19.83 -29.09
CA LEU A 170 20.33 18.56 -28.68
C LEU A 170 20.65 17.46 -29.69
N SER A 171 20.47 17.72 -30.99
CA SER A 171 20.74 16.76 -32.06
C SER A 171 22.22 16.34 -32.07
N THR A 172 23.13 17.30 -31.94
CA THR A 172 24.58 17.04 -31.87
C THR A 172 24.94 16.22 -30.63
N SER A 173 24.42 16.61 -29.46
CA SER A 173 24.66 15.89 -28.21
C SER A 173 24.14 14.45 -28.28
N MET A 174 22.92 14.25 -28.78
CA MET A 174 22.33 12.91 -28.91
C MET A 174 23.06 12.05 -29.95
N ARG A 175 23.52 12.64 -31.06
CA ARG A 175 24.37 11.94 -32.05
C ARG A 175 25.65 11.44 -31.38
N ASP A 176 26.35 12.30 -30.64
CA ASP A 176 27.66 11.99 -30.05
C ASP A 176 27.54 10.90 -28.96
N LEU A 177 26.46 10.92 -28.18
CA LEU A 177 26.16 9.89 -27.17
C LEU A 177 25.73 8.56 -27.77
N GLY A 178 25.38 8.54 -29.06
CA GLY A 178 24.68 7.44 -29.67
C GLY A 178 25.45 6.10 -29.67
N HIS A 179 26.78 6.16 -29.55
CA HIS A 179 27.64 4.99 -29.50
C HIS A 179 28.16 4.67 -28.10
N THR A 180 27.92 5.53 -27.11
CA THR A 180 28.61 5.48 -25.81
C THR A 180 27.65 5.35 -24.63
N ASP A 181 26.52 6.06 -24.63
CA ASP A 181 25.61 6.12 -23.48
C ASP A 181 24.14 6.28 -23.91
N LEU A 182 23.47 5.13 -24.03
CA LEU A 182 22.05 5.05 -24.36
C LEU A 182 21.16 5.68 -23.29
N ASN A 183 21.51 5.52 -22.00
CA ASN A 183 20.71 6.01 -20.88
C ASN A 183 20.68 7.54 -20.89
N HIS A 184 21.84 8.16 -21.13
CA HIS A 184 21.95 9.61 -21.19
C HIS A 184 21.23 10.17 -22.42
N LEU A 185 21.32 9.51 -23.57
CA LEU A 185 20.57 9.89 -24.78
C LEU A 185 19.06 9.89 -24.54
N ILE A 186 18.52 8.81 -23.97
CA ILE A 186 17.09 8.70 -23.66
C ILE A 186 16.67 9.75 -22.62
N SER A 187 17.54 10.05 -21.66
CA SER A 187 17.29 11.12 -20.67
C SER A 187 17.18 12.50 -21.32
N LEU A 188 18.08 12.83 -22.28
CA LEU A 188 18.00 14.07 -23.05
C LEU A 188 16.69 14.15 -23.85
N PHE A 189 16.30 13.06 -24.49
CA PHE A 189 15.05 12.98 -25.25
C PHE A 189 13.82 13.18 -24.36
N ILE A 190 13.76 12.52 -23.20
CA ILE A 190 12.67 12.68 -22.23
C ILE A 190 12.62 14.11 -21.70
N ASN A 191 13.78 14.71 -21.42
CA ASN A 191 13.84 16.10 -20.95
C ASN A 191 13.25 17.05 -22.00
N TYR A 192 13.66 16.90 -23.27
CA TYR A 192 13.09 17.65 -24.38
C TYR A 192 11.57 17.51 -24.44
N MET A 193 11.06 16.27 -24.40
CA MET A 193 9.60 16.02 -24.40
C MET A 193 8.87 16.74 -23.26
N ARG A 194 9.46 16.80 -22.06
CA ARG A 194 8.85 17.44 -20.89
C ARG A 194 8.87 18.96 -20.98
N THR A 195 10.01 19.54 -21.39
CA THR A 195 10.21 20.99 -21.44
C THR A 195 9.58 21.65 -22.66
N HIS A 196 9.22 20.88 -23.69
CA HIS A 196 8.60 21.42 -24.89
C HIS A 196 7.23 22.06 -24.58
N SER A 197 6.85 23.12 -25.31
CA SER A 197 5.56 23.79 -25.09
C SER A 197 4.37 22.90 -25.43
N ASP A 198 4.50 22.10 -26.49
CA ASP A 198 3.43 21.23 -26.96
C ASP A 198 3.40 19.90 -26.21
N SER A 199 2.20 19.38 -25.96
CA SER A 199 2.02 18.05 -25.36
C SER A 199 2.39 16.91 -26.32
N GLN A 200 2.30 17.15 -27.63
CA GLN A 200 2.57 16.18 -28.70
C GLN A 200 3.57 16.74 -29.74
N PRO A 201 4.84 16.98 -29.39
CA PRO A 201 5.87 17.57 -30.27
C PRO A 201 5.96 16.93 -31.65
N PHE A 202 5.75 15.61 -31.72
CA PHE A 202 6.04 14.84 -32.92
C PHE A 202 4.82 14.53 -33.78
N LYS A 203 3.62 14.96 -33.40
CA LYS A 203 2.36 14.61 -34.08
C LYS A 203 2.35 14.94 -35.58
N ARG A 204 2.97 16.07 -35.95
CA ARG A 204 3.08 16.55 -37.34
C ARG A 204 4.49 16.44 -37.91
N VAL A 205 5.42 15.88 -37.13
CA VAL A 205 6.84 15.76 -37.48
C VAL A 205 7.13 14.35 -37.99
N LEU A 206 6.56 13.34 -37.34
CA LEU A 206 6.82 11.93 -37.61
C LEU A 206 5.54 11.20 -38.04
N SER A 207 5.70 10.18 -38.87
CA SER A 207 4.62 9.25 -39.17
C SER A 207 4.16 8.48 -37.93
N GLN A 208 2.94 7.94 -37.97
CA GLN A 208 2.43 7.12 -36.87
C GLN A 208 3.28 5.86 -36.65
N GLU A 209 3.83 5.28 -37.71
CA GLU A 209 4.72 4.11 -37.60
C GLU A 209 6.01 4.46 -36.84
N GLU A 210 6.65 5.59 -37.18
CA GLU A 210 7.86 6.05 -36.50
C GLU A 210 7.60 6.36 -35.02
N GLN A 211 6.47 7.00 -34.70
CA GLN A 211 6.06 7.25 -33.33
C GLN A 211 5.88 5.94 -32.55
N SER A 212 5.18 4.95 -33.12
CA SER A 212 5.00 3.63 -32.50
C SER A 212 6.32 2.89 -32.28
N GLN A 213 7.26 2.98 -33.22
CA GLN A 213 8.61 2.41 -33.06
C GLN A 213 9.38 3.08 -31.93
N MET A 214 9.27 4.42 -31.79
CA MET A 214 9.91 5.15 -30.69
C MET A 214 9.31 4.81 -29.33
N VAL A 215 7.98 4.73 -29.22
CA VAL A 215 7.28 4.29 -28.01
C VAL A 215 7.77 2.89 -27.62
N SER A 216 7.81 1.96 -28.57
CA SER A 216 8.29 0.59 -28.33
C SER A 216 9.74 0.58 -27.83
N ALA A 217 10.63 1.37 -28.45
CA ALA A 217 12.03 1.46 -28.05
C ALA A 217 12.20 2.07 -26.65
N LEU A 218 11.44 3.12 -26.33
CA LEU A 218 11.44 3.78 -25.02
C LEU A 218 11.00 2.80 -23.92
N LEU A 219 9.89 2.09 -24.15
CA LEU A 219 9.34 1.13 -23.20
C LEU A 219 10.26 -0.08 -23.02
N ALA A 220 10.84 -0.60 -24.11
CA ALA A 220 11.79 -1.72 -24.03
C ALA A 220 13.01 -1.37 -23.18
N HIS A 221 13.54 -0.15 -23.31
CA HIS A 221 14.63 0.34 -22.47
C HIS A 221 14.25 0.36 -20.99
N ARG A 222 13.12 1.00 -20.68
CA ARG A 222 12.60 1.15 -19.32
C ARG A 222 12.16 -0.15 -18.66
N THR A 223 11.76 -1.16 -19.44
CA THR A 223 11.33 -2.47 -18.93
C THR A 223 12.43 -3.14 -18.09
N THR A 224 13.70 -2.94 -18.45
CA THR A 224 14.83 -3.54 -17.74
C THR A 224 15.07 -2.96 -16.34
N GLU A 225 14.57 -1.75 -16.08
CA GLU A 225 14.75 -1.03 -14.82
C GLU A 225 13.69 -1.40 -13.76
N LEU A 226 12.54 -1.94 -14.19
CA LEU A 226 11.47 -2.38 -13.30
C LEU A 226 11.80 -3.74 -12.65
N ASN A 227 11.40 -3.93 -11.39
CA ASN A 227 11.55 -5.21 -10.71
C ASN A 227 10.27 -6.06 -10.76
N SER A 228 9.10 -5.44 -10.61
CA SER A 228 7.81 -6.14 -10.63
C SER A 228 7.45 -6.70 -12.00
N LYS A 229 6.97 -7.96 -12.07
CA LYS A 229 6.51 -8.60 -13.31
C LYS A 229 5.19 -7.99 -13.77
N ILE A 230 4.30 -7.64 -12.84
CA ILE A 230 3.01 -7.01 -13.15
C ILE A 230 3.22 -5.61 -13.72
N LEU A 231 4.12 -4.82 -13.13
CA LEU A 231 4.43 -3.48 -13.67
C LEU A 231 5.11 -3.57 -15.04
N LYS A 232 5.93 -4.59 -15.29
CA LYS A 232 6.48 -4.86 -16.64
C LYS A 232 5.37 -5.14 -17.66
N ALA A 233 4.35 -5.94 -17.29
CA ALA A 233 3.20 -6.19 -18.14
C ALA A 233 2.42 -4.89 -18.41
N LYS A 234 2.11 -4.12 -17.36
CA LYS A 234 1.44 -2.82 -17.49
C LYS A 234 2.23 -1.83 -18.38
N LEU A 235 3.56 -1.82 -18.25
CA LEU A 235 4.44 -1.00 -19.10
C LEU A 235 4.36 -1.44 -20.56
N HIS A 236 4.31 -2.76 -20.83
CA HIS A 236 4.15 -3.28 -22.18
C HIS A 236 2.78 -2.92 -22.78
N ASP A 237 1.71 -2.95 -21.97
CA ASP A 237 0.36 -2.61 -22.43
C ASP A 237 0.22 -1.12 -22.83
N LEU A 238 1.04 -0.23 -22.24
CA LEU A 238 1.14 1.16 -22.70
C LEU A 238 1.58 1.28 -24.17
N ALA A 239 2.34 0.30 -24.69
CA ALA A 239 2.81 0.34 -26.08
C ALA A 239 1.67 0.27 -27.11
N ALA A 240 0.56 -0.39 -26.75
CA ALA A 240 -0.55 -0.64 -27.66
C ALA A 240 -1.50 0.56 -27.81
N SER A 241 -1.52 1.47 -26.84
CA SER A 241 -2.53 2.53 -26.74
C SER A 241 -1.97 3.95 -26.71
N SER A 242 -0.66 4.12 -26.58
CA SER A 242 -0.08 5.43 -26.29
C SER A 242 0.47 6.15 -27.52
N ALA A 243 0.11 7.42 -27.66
CA ALA A 243 0.84 8.35 -28.50
C ALA A 243 2.18 8.72 -27.84
N LEU A 244 3.15 9.18 -28.64
CA LEU A 244 4.40 9.71 -28.12
C LEU A 244 4.17 11.14 -27.59
N ASP A 245 3.75 11.24 -26.33
CA ASP A 245 3.36 12.49 -25.69
C ASP A 245 3.77 12.58 -24.21
N LYS A 246 3.43 13.69 -23.57
CA LYS A 246 3.72 13.90 -22.15
C LYS A 246 2.94 12.95 -21.24
N GLU A 247 1.73 12.55 -21.61
CA GLU A 247 0.89 11.64 -20.82
C GLU A 247 1.51 10.24 -20.74
N LEU A 248 2.07 9.74 -21.85
CA LEU A 248 2.86 8.51 -21.85
C LEU A 248 4.00 8.58 -20.82
N LEU A 249 4.76 9.67 -20.80
CA LEU A 249 5.87 9.84 -19.86
C LEU A 249 5.39 9.87 -18.41
N GLU A 250 4.29 10.56 -18.12
CA GLU A 250 3.68 10.59 -16.79
C GLU A 250 3.21 9.20 -16.35
N ASN A 251 2.63 8.42 -17.27
CA ASN A 251 2.19 7.06 -16.98
C ASN A 251 3.38 6.11 -16.74
N ILE A 252 4.48 6.26 -17.48
CA ILE A 252 5.74 5.56 -17.19
C ILE A 252 6.24 5.96 -15.78
N ASP A 253 6.32 7.25 -15.46
CA ASP A 253 6.79 7.72 -14.15
C ASP A 253 5.94 7.17 -12.99
N LYS A 254 4.61 7.09 -13.16
CA LYS A 254 3.70 6.48 -12.17
C LYS A 254 4.05 5.01 -11.92
N LEU A 255 4.35 4.23 -12.96
CA LEU A 255 4.76 2.82 -12.81
C LEU A 255 6.09 2.71 -12.06
N PHE A 256 7.07 3.57 -12.35
CA PHE A 256 8.34 3.57 -11.62
C PHE A 256 8.18 3.99 -10.16
N LYS A 257 7.28 4.95 -9.89
CA LYS A 257 6.93 5.32 -8.52
C LYS A 257 6.34 4.12 -7.77
N GLN A 258 5.42 3.39 -8.39
CA GLN A 258 4.84 2.17 -7.83
C GLN A 258 5.92 1.09 -7.58
N ASP A 259 6.85 0.87 -8.51
CA ASP A 259 7.94 -0.11 -8.34
C ASP A 259 8.85 0.25 -7.14
N ASN A 260 9.11 1.53 -6.92
CA ASN A 260 9.85 2.01 -5.75
C ASN A 260 9.07 1.82 -4.45
N GLU A 261 7.76 2.09 -4.45
CA GLU A 261 6.88 1.82 -3.31
C GLU A 261 6.86 0.32 -2.96
N LEU A 262 6.77 -0.56 -3.96
CA LEU A 262 6.86 -2.02 -3.76
C LEU A 262 8.22 -2.44 -3.20
N LYS A 263 9.33 -1.85 -3.67
CA LYS A 263 10.67 -2.11 -3.09
C LYS A 263 10.72 -1.71 -1.62
N ALA A 264 10.16 -0.56 -1.26
CA ALA A 264 10.10 -0.12 0.15
C ALA A 264 9.30 -1.09 1.03
N LEU A 265 8.23 -1.71 0.52
CA LEU A 265 7.49 -2.73 1.26
C LEU A 265 8.34 -3.97 1.58
N SER A 266 9.34 -4.30 0.75
CA SER A 266 10.28 -5.41 1.01
C SER A 266 11.31 -5.10 2.11
N GLU A 267 11.32 -3.88 2.63
CA GLU A 267 12.12 -3.48 3.79
C GLU A 267 11.35 -3.59 5.10
N MET A 268 10.03 -3.84 5.04
CA MET A 268 9.19 -4.00 6.22
C MET A 268 9.63 -5.21 7.06
N GLN A 269 9.77 -4.96 8.36
CA GLN A 269 10.15 -5.99 9.34
C GLN A 269 9.41 -5.81 10.67
N LEU A 270 9.22 -6.92 11.38
CA LEU A 270 8.69 -6.98 12.73
C LEU A 270 9.54 -7.95 13.56
N GLY A 271 10.41 -7.42 14.41
CA GLY A 271 11.39 -8.21 15.14
C GLY A 271 12.32 -8.96 14.18
N LYS A 272 12.33 -10.29 14.24
CA LYS A 272 13.11 -11.16 13.35
C LYS A 272 12.43 -11.49 12.01
N HIS A 273 11.17 -11.07 11.82
CA HIS A 273 10.39 -11.38 10.63
C HIS A 273 10.49 -10.26 9.62
N LYS A 274 10.71 -10.60 8.34
CA LYS A 274 10.86 -9.65 7.24
C LYS A 274 9.99 -10.08 6.06
N VAL A 275 9.48 -9.10 5.31
CA VAL A 275 8.82 -9.34 4.02
C VAL A 275 9.87 -9.33 2.91
N TYR A 276 9.89 -10.36 2.07
CA TYR A 276 10.80 -10.42 0.93
C TYR A 276 10.13 -9.94 -0.35
N ILE A 277 10.95 -9.49 -1.31
CA ILE A 277 10.47 -8.96 -2.60
C ILE A 277 9.53 -9.91 -3.34
N PHE A 278 9.76 -11.23 -3.29
CA PHE A 278 8.89 -12.22 -3.94
C PHE A 278 7.50 -12.30 -3.30
N GLN A 279 7.39 -12.01 -1.99
CA GLN A 279 6.12 -11.99 -1.27
C GLN A 279 5.36 -10.70 -1.55
N VAL A 280 6.08 -9.57 -1.62
CA VAL A 280 5.49 -8.31 -2.07
C VAL A 280 4.89 -8.46 -3.46
N GLU A 281 5.60 -9.12 -4.38
CA GLU A 281 5.09 -9.36 -5.74
C GLU A 281 3.84 -10.26 -5.75
N GLU A 282 3.79 -11.29 -4.90
CA GLU A 282 2.61 -12.15 -4.74
C GLU A 282 1.40 -11.36 -4.22
N PHE A 283 1.60 -10.56 -3.17
CA PHE A 283 0.55 -9.71 -2.60
C PHE A 283 0.11 -8.62 -3.59
N PHE A 284 1.04 -8.04 -4.35
CA PHE A 284 0.73 -7.06 -5.38
C PHE A 284 -0.03 -7.67 -6.56
N SER A 285 0.28 -8.91 -6.94
CA SER A 285 -0.48 -9.68 -7.93
C SER A 285 -1.94 -9.82 -7.52
N LYS A 286 -2.14 -10.23 -6.27
CA LYS A 286 -3.48 -10.41 -5.71
C LYS A 286 -4.23 -9.08 -5.63
N ALA A 287 -3.56 -8.04 -5.13
CA ALA A 287 -4.13 -6.70 -5.01
C ALA A 287 -4.55 -6.14 -6.38
N SER A 288 -3.69 -6.28 -7.39
CA SER A 288 -3.93 -5.78 -8.75
C SER A 288 -5.08 -6.51 -9.45
N GLN A 289 -5.31 -7.79 -9.16
CA GLN A 289 -6.46 -8.53 -9.69
C GLN A 289 -7.80 -8.07 -9.11
N GLN A 290 -7.78 -7.49 -7.90
CA GLN A 290 -8.98 -7.06 -7.18
C GLN A 290 -9.30 -5.58 -7.38
N SER A 291 -8.28 -4.71 -7.50
CA SER A 291 -8.44 -3.28 -7.76
C SER A 291 -7.16 -2.63 -8.28
N ASP A 292 -7.25 -1.91 -9.41
CA ASP A 292 -6.11 -1.18 -9.97
C ASP A 292 -5.75 0.09 -9.19
N ILE A 293 -6.76 0.79 -8.65
CA ILE A 293 -6.60 2.15 -8.09
C ILE A 293 -5.87 2.12 -6.74
N ASN A 294 -6.08 1.08 -5.92
CA ASN A 294 -5.55 0.98 -4.56
C ASN A 294 -4.60 -0.22 -4.34
N SER A 295 -4.08 -0.79 -5.43
CA SER A 295 -3.25 -2.01 -5.41
C SER A 295 -2.05 -1.91 -4.44
N ILE A 296 -1.33 -0.77 -4.42
CA ILE A 296 -0.20 -0.56 -3.49
C ILE A 296 -0.64 -0.51 -2.02
N GLN A 297 -1.68 0.26 -1.70
CA GLN A 297 -2.19 0.37 -0.33
C GLN A 297 -2.71 -0.97 0.19
N HIS A 298 -3.36 -1.75 -0.68
CA HIS A 298 -3.81 -3.09 -0.33
C HIS A 298 -2.63 -4.04 -0.12
N THR A 299 -1.60 -3.96 -0.97
CA THR A 299 -0.34 -4.73 -0.81
C THR A 299 0.33 -4.44 0.52
N GLU A 300 0.39 -3.17 0.94
CA GLU A 300 0.93 -2.77 2.24
C GLU A 300 0.16 -3.43 3.38
N LYS A 301 -1.19 -3.42 3.34
CA LYS A 301 -2.03 -4.09 4.35
C LYS A 301 -1.75 -5.59 4.43
N LEU A 302 -1.64 -6.26 3.29
CA LEU A 302 -1.28 -7.68 3.23
C LEU A 302 0.11 -7.94 3.82
N CYS A 303 1.10 -7.08 3.56
CA CYS A 303 2.43 -7.16 4.18
C CYS A 303 2.38 -7.02 5.71
N LYS A 304 1.55 -6.10 6.23
CA LYS A 304 1.34 -5.93 7.69
C LYS A 304 0.74 -7.20 8.31
N LEU A 305 -0.30 -7.75 7.69
CA LEU A 305 -0.94 -8.98 8.15
C LEU A 305 0.00 -10.18 8.11
N PHE A 306 0.79 -10.31 7.04
CA PHE A 306 1.80 -11.35 6.94
C PHE A 306 2.83 -11.28 8.10
N LEU A 307 3.31 -10.08 8.44
CA LEU A 307 4.23 -9.93 9.57
C LEU A 307 3.56 -10.29 10.91
N LEU A 308 2.30 -9.91 11.10
CA LEU A 308 1.53 -10.27 12.29
C LEU A 308 1.30 -11.79 12.38
N SER A 309 0.99 -12.48 11.27
CA SER A 309 0.80 -13.94 11.27
C SER A 309 2.07 -14.71 11.59
N LYS A 310 3.24 -14.13 11.31
CA LYS A 310 4.54 -14.69 11.75
C LYS A 310 4.85 -14.40 13.21
N ALA A 311 4.44 -13.23 13.70
CA ALA A 311 4.69 -12.82 15.08
C ALA A 311 3.72 -13.51 16.08
N PHE A 312 2.52 -13.86 15.63
CA PHE A 312 1.50 -14.58 16.39
C PHE A 312 1.14 -15.89 15.66
N PRO A 313 2.01 -16.91 15.71
CA PRO A 313 1.77 -18.18 15.01
C PRO A 313 0.47 -18.88 15.42
N GLU A 314 -0.04 -18.59 16.61
CA GLU A 314 -1.27 -19.15 17.16
C GLU A 314 -2.52 -18.61 16.46
N ALA A 315 -2.49 -17.34 16.03
CA ALA A 315 -3.57 -16.70 15.27
C ALA A 315 -3.36 -16.77 13.74
N LYS A 316 -2.34 -17.52 13.28
CA LYS A 316 -1.93 -17.55 11.87
C LYS A 316 -3.08 -17.89 10.94
N GLY A 317 -3.86 -18.92 11.25
CA GLY A 317 -4.97 -19.37 10.41
C GLY A 317 -6.04 -18.29 10.21
N TYR A 318 -6.40 -17.58 11.28
CA TYR A 318 -7.36 -16.48 11.20
C TYR A 318 -6.83 -15.30 10.37
N ILE A 319 -5.56 -14.92 10.55
CA ILE A 319 -4.93 -13.83 9.80
C ILE A 319 -4.78 -14.18 8.32
N GLU A 320 -4.44 -15.43 7.98
CA GLU A 320 -4.34 -15.88 6.58
C GLU A 320 -5.72 -15.84 5.89
N VAL A 321 -6.81 -16.22 6.58
CA VAL A 321 -8.19 -16.06 6.05
C VAL A 321 -8.55 -14.59 5.82
N ALA A 322 -8.09 -13.68 6.67
CA ALA A 322 -8.26 -12.24 6.47
C ALA A 322 -7.51 -11.76 5.22
N MET A 323 -6.29 -12.25 4.98
CA MET A 323 -5.50 -11.93 3.78
C MET A 323 -6.14 -12.40 2.47
N GLU A 324 -7.13 -13.31 2.51
CA GLU A 324 -7.92 -13.76 1.36
C GLU A 324 -9.11 -12.86 1.01
N GLN A 325 -9.43 -11.87 1.86
CA GLN A 325 -10.59 -11.00 1.62
C GLN A 325 -10.33 -9.95 0.53
N SER A 326 -11.41 -9.46 -0.08
CA SER A 326 -11.35 -8.30 -0.98
C SER A 326 -10.98 -7.03 -0.21
N PRO A 327 -10.50 -5.96 -0.88
CA PRO A 327 -9.99 -4.77 -0.20
C PRO A 327 -11.00 -4.13 0.77
N ASP A 328 -12.25 -3.95 0.33
CA ASP A 328 -13.30 -3.34 1.15
C ASP A 328 -13.67 -4.21 2.38
N LYS A 329 -13.71 -5.54 2.18
CA LYS A 329 -13.99 -6.49 3.27
C LYS A 329 -12.85 -6.55 4.26
N LEU A 330 -11.61 -6.51 3.77
CA LEU A 330 -10.42 -6.48 4.59
C LEU A 330 -10.39 -5.20 5.45
N ASP A 331 -10.75 -4.06 4.87
CA ASP A 331 -10.79 -2.79 5.59
C ASP A 331 -11.86 -2.77 6.68
N ALA A 332 -13.05 -3.30 6.38
CA ALA A 332 -14.10 -3.49 7.37
C ALA A 332 -13.65 -4.45 8.49
N LEU A 333 -12.99 -5.55 8.14
CA LEU A 333 -12.51 -6.55 9.09
C LEU A 333 -11.44 -5.98 10.02
N ILE A 334 -10.36 -5.39 9.47
CA ILE A 334 -9.26 -4.82 10.28
C ILE A 334 -9.75 -3.67 11.16
N SER A 335 -10.78 -2.95 10.73
CA SER A 335 -11.37 -1.86 11.52
C SER A 335 -12.33 -2.37 12.62
N SER A 336 -12.73 -3.64 12.59
CA SER A 336 -13.59 -4.22 13.63
C SER A 336 -12.78 -4.56 14.89
N PRO A 337 -13.30 -4.29 16.11
CA PRO A 337 -12.72 -4.80 17.34
C PRO A 337 -12.64 -6.33 17.36
N ASP A 338 -13.52 -7.03 16.64
CA ASP A 338 -13.53 -8.50 16.51
C ASP A 338 -12.19 -9.03 16.00
N PHE A 339 -11.56 -8.31 15.06
CA PHE A 339 -10.31 -8.77 14.44
C PHE A 339 -9.16 -8.81 15.43
N LEU A 340 -8.99 -7.74 16.22
CA LEU A 340 -7.97 -7.71 17.27
C LEU A 340 -8.31 -8.67 18.40
N HIS A 341 -9.59 -8.75 18.77
CA HIS A 341 -10.07 -9.63 19.82
C HIS A 341 -9.78 -11.10 19.52
N GLN A 342 -10.07 -11.56 18.31
CA GLN A 342 -9.81 -12.94 17.90
C GLN A 342 -8.32 -13.29 17.94
N ILE A 343 -7.45 -12.40 17.45
CA ILE A 343 -5.99 -12.62 17.52
C ILE A 343 -5.51 -12.73 18.97
N ILE A 344 -6.02 -11.88 19.87
CA ILE A 344 -5.65 -11.92 21.28
C ILE A 344 -6.15 -13.21 21.95
N ILE A 345 -7.40 -13.61 21.66
CA ILE A 345 -7.99 -14.85 22.17
C ILE A 345 -7.14 -16.06 21.75
N ASP A 346 -6.81 -16.19 20.46
CA ASP A 346 -6.04 -17.35 19.98
C ASP A 346 -4.69 -17.48 20.72
N VAL A 347 -4.04 -16.34 21.02
CA VAL A 347 -2.78 -16.30 21.78
C VAL A 347 -2.98 -16.56 23.28
N VAL A 348 -4.09 -16.13 23.88
CA VAL A 348 -4.39 -16.40 25.30
C VAL A 348 -4.73 -17.88 25.51
N TYR A 349 -5.57 -18.46 24.65
CA TYR A 349 -5.99 -19.86 24.75
C TYR A 349 -4.81 -20.82 24.52
N SER A 350 -3.85 -20.47 23.65
CA SER A 350 -2.65 -21.28 23.46
C SER A 350 -1.74 -21.31 24.70
N LYS A 351 -1.68 -20.21 25.45
CA LYS A 351 -0.86 -20.08 26.67
C LYS A 351 -1.54 -20.63 27.91
N CYS A 352 -2.88 -20.63 27.93
CA CYS A 352 -3.68 -21.13 29.03
C CYS A 352 -4.83 -22.01 28.49
N PRO A 353 -4.57 -23.30 28.19
CA PRO A 353 -5.58 -24.20 27.64
C PRO A 353 -6.76 -24.47 28.60
N GLY A 354 -6.63 -24.13 29.90
CA GLY A 354 -7.63 -24.37 30.93
C GLY A 354 -7.48 -25.80 31.46
N GLN A 355 -6.84 -25.94 32.63
CA GLN A 355 -6.62 -27.25 33.26
C GLN A 355 -7.81 -27.66 34.14
N ASP A 356 -8.56 -26.67 34.64
CA ASP A 356 -9.78 -26.85 35.42
C ASP A 356 -10.91 -25.92 34.91
N GLU A 357 -12.16 -26.22 35.29
CA GLU A 357 -13.37 -25.49 34.85
C GLU A 357 -13.34 -24.02 35.29
N LEU A 358 -12.78 -23.76 36.47
CA LEU A 358 -12.67 -22.43 37.06
C LEU A 358 -11.66 -21.55 36.32
N GLU A 359 -10.52 -22.10 35.91
CA GLU A 359 -9.49 -21.44 35.12
C GLU A 359 -10.01 -21.14 33.70
N SER A 360 -10.79 -22.06 33.13
CA SER A 360 -11.48 -21.84 31.86
C SER A 360 -12.49 -20.69 31.97
N GLN A 361 -13.34 -20.69 33.01
CA GLN A 361 -14.29 -19.60 33.27
C GLN A 361 -13.59 -18.25 33.54
N THR A 362 -12.47 -18.27 34.27
CA THR A 362 -11.66 -17.08 34.56
C THR A 362 -11.14 -16.46 33.26
N ARG A 363 -10.53 -17.29 32.39
CA ARG A 363 -10.01 -16.87 31.09
C ARG A 363 -11.13 -16.31 30.22
N ASP A 364 -12.24 -17.06 30.09
CA ASP A 364 -13.33 -16.70 29.20
C ASP A 364 -13.97 -15.36 29.61
N GLN A 365 -14.19 -15.12 30.92
CA GLN A 365 -14.70 -13.83 31.42
C GLN A 365 -13.75 -12.66 31.15
N LEU A 366 -12.44 -12.84 31.32
CA LEU A 366 -11.46 -11.79 31.01
C LEU A 366 -11.37 -11.51 29.52
N CYS A 367 -11.49 -12.54 28.67
CA CYS A 367 -11.57 -12.41 27.22
C CYS A 367 -12.86 -11.67 26.80
N THR A 368 -14.00 -11.90 27.46
CA THR A 368 -15.22 -11.11 27.22
C THR A 368 -15.05 -9.66 27.63
N GLN A 369 -14.48 -9.37 28.81
CA GLN A 369 -14.21 -8.00 29.25
C GLN A 369 -13.27 -7.24 28.31
N LEU A 370 -12.27 -7.93 27.75
CA LEU A 370 -11.38 -7.37 26.75
C LEU A 370 -12.15 -6.89 25.51
N TYR A 371 -13.17 -7.63 25.06
CA TYR A 371 -13.98 -7.22 23.90
C TYR A 371 -14.65 -5.87 24.12
N ASP A 372 -15.26 -5.69 25.29
CA ASP A 372 -15.91 -4.44 25.67
C ASP A 372 -14.90 -3.29 25.73
N GLN A 373 -13.70 -3.55 26.28
CA GLN A 373 -12.62 -2.58 26.34
C GLN A 373 -12.13 -2.17 24.95
N LEU A 374 -11.92 -3.12 24.04
CA LEU A 374 -11.49 -2.84 22.67
C LEU A 374 -12.54 -2.00 21.93
N THR A 375 -13.82 -2.27 22.15
CA THR A 375 -14.94 -1.51 21.58
C THR A 375 -14.98 -0.07 22.12
N GLN A 376 -14.72 0.12 23.41
CA GLN A 376 -14.70 1.45 24.05
C GLN A 376 -13.48 2.29 23.66
N LEU A 377 -12.35 1.67 23.37
CA LEU A 377 -11.10 2.36 23.07
C LEU A 377 -11.08 3.04 21.68
N ASN A 378 -12.11 2.86 20.84
CA ASN A 378 -12.17 3.41 19.48
C ASN A 378 -10.84 3.23 18.72
N LEU A 379 -10.23 2.05 18.87
CA LEU A 379 -8.96 1.75 18.23
C LEU A 379 -9.21 1.68 16.73
N ASN A 380 -8.52 2.50 15.94
CA ASN A 380 -8.46 2.35 14.49
C ASN A 380 -7.18 1.57 14.13
N PRO A 381 -7.24 0.22 13.98
CA PRO A 381 -6.05 -0.60 13.82
C PRO A 381 -5.37 -0.33 12.47
N SER A 382 -6.15 0.05 11.46
CA SER A 382 -5.72 0.41 10.11
C SER A 382 -4.75 1.59 10.08
N SER A 383 -4.83 2.50 11.06
CA SER A 383 -3.96 3.68 11.17
C SER A 383 -2.64 3.43 11.92
N LYS A 384 -2.51 2.27 12.60
CA LYS A 384 -1.35 1.96 13.43
C LYS A 384 -0.26 1.27 12.60
N SER A 385 1.00 1.55 12.94
CA SER A 385 2.13 0.79 12.41
C SER A 385 2.08 -0.67 12.89
N THR A 386 2.69 -1.58 12.13
CA THR A 386 2.76 -3.00 12.49
C THR A 386 3.36 -3.22 13.88
N GLN A 387 4.34 -2.41 14.27
CA GLN A 387 4.97 -2.48 15.60
C GLN A 387 4.03 -2.03 16.72
N GLN A 388 3.23 -0.98 16.49
CA GLN A 388 2.21 -0.54 17.45
C GLN A 388 1.10 -1.57 17.62
N LEU A 389 0.66 -2.21 16.52
CA LEU A 389 -0.31 -3.31 16.58
C LEU A 389 0.24 -4.50 17.37
N TYR A 390 1.49 -4.90 17.07
CA TYR A 390 2.16 -5.98 17.80
C TYR A 390 2.30 -5.67 19.30
N GLN A 391 2.69 -4.46 19.67
CA GLN A 391 2.78 -4.04 21.07
C GLN A 391 1.41 -4.03 21.75
N LEU A 392 0.39 -3.49 21.09
CA LEU A 392 -0.98 -3.47 21.60
C LEU A 392 -1.48 -4.88 21.90
N ILE A 393 -1.36 -5.81 20.94
CA ILE A 393 -1.78 -7.20 21.12
C ILE A 393 -1.04 -7.83 22.30
N ASN A 394 0.29 -7.68 22.39
CA ASN A 394 1.05 -8.25 23.51
C ASN A 394 0.70 -7.65 24.87
N VAL A 395 0.45 -6.34 24.94
CA VAL A 395 0.01 -5.69 26.18
C VAL A 395 -1.35 -6.23 26.60
N GLN A 396 -2.30 -6.40 25.68
CA GLN A 396 -3.61 -6.94 26.03
C GLN A 396 -3.57 -8.42 26.41
N VAL A 397 -2.80 -9.24 25.68
CA VAL A 397 -2.54 -10.64 26.06
C VAL A 397 -1.96 -10.69 27.48
N LYS A 398 -0.97 -9.86 27.78
CA LYS A 398 -0.36 -9.80 29.12
C LYS A 398 -1.37 -9.36 30.18
N ASN A 399 -2.18 -8.34 29.93
CA ASN A 399 -3.19 -7.86 30.86
C ASN A 399 -4.21 -8.96 31.22
N VAL A 400 -4.64 -9.74 30.23
CA VAL A 400 -5.53 -10.89 30.46
C VAL A 400 -4.84 -11.92 31.33
N LEU A 401 -3.62 -12.35 30.96
CA LEU A 401 -2.88 -13.39 31.70
C LEU A 401 -2.52 -12.96 33.13
N ASP A 402 -2.06 -11.73 33.33
CA ASP A 402 -1.70 -11.18 34.65
C ASP A 402 -2.96 -10.97 35.52
N GLY A 403 -4.13 -10.75 34.91
CA GLY A 403 -5.41 -10.64 35.60
C GLY A 403 -6.02 -11.97 36.04
N MET A 404 -5.59 -13.09 35.44
CA MET A 404 -6.15 -14.41 35.72
C MET A 404 -6.06 -14.81 37.21
N PRO A 405 -4.92 -14.70 37.92
CA PRO A 405 -4.84 -15.13 39.31
C PRO A 405 -5.82 -14.37 40.22
N GLN A 406 -5.89 -13.04 40.08
CA GLN A 406 -6.81 -12.23 40.87
C GLN A 406 -8.26 -12.58 40.57
N ARG A 407 -8.60 -12.78 39.30
CA ARG A 407 -9.97 -13.13 38.90
C ARG A 407 -10.34 -14.55 39.35
N LYS A 408 -9.40 -15.50 39.29
CA LYS A 408 -9.56 -16.86 39.82
C LYS A 408 -9.87 -16.81 41.32
N THR A 409 -9.08 -16.08 42.12
CA THR A 409 -9.34 -15.90 43.55
C THR A 409 -10.69 -15.23 43.82
N GLN A 410 -11.07 -14.22 43.04
CA GLN A 410 -12.40 -13.61 43.17
C GLN A 410 -13.53 -14.63 42.92
N LEU A 411 -13.40 -15.44 41.87
CA LEU A 411 -14.37 -16.47 41.55
C LEU A 411 -14.41 -17.55 42.65
N GLU A 412 -13.26 -17.99 43.15
CA GLU A 412 -13.16 -18.91 44.31
C GLU A 412 -13.86 -18.34 45.55
N THR A 413 -13.63 -17.07 45.89
CA THR A 413 -14.30 -16.41 47.04
C THR A 413 -15.81 -16.25 46.86
N LEU A 414 -16.29 -16.21 45.61
CA LEU A 414 -17.70 -16.21 45.26
C LEU A 414 -18.30 -17.63 45.20
N GLY A 415 -17.50 -18.66 45.49
CA GLY A 415 -17.92 -20.06 45.50
C GLY A 415 -17.90 -20.74 44.12
N PHE A 416 -17.34 -20.10 43.09
CA PHE A 416 -17.08 -20.75 41.81
C PHE A 416 -15.91 -21.74 41.95
N GLY A 417 -16.01 -22.92 41.35
CA GLY A 417 -15.00 -23.97 41.48
C GLY A 417 -15.12 -24.83 42.75
N ILE A 418 -16.19 -24.68 43.53
CA ILE A 418 -16.57 -25.60 44.62
C ILE A 418 -17.67 -26.53 44.09
N PRO A 419 -17.36 -27.76 43.63
CA PRO A 419 -18.31 -28.53 42.83
C PRO A 419 -19.17 -29.44 43.70
N THR A 420 -20.45 -29.55 43.35
CA THR A 420 -21.32 -30.73 43.55
C THR A 420 -21.58 -31.23 44.99
N PHE A 421 -22.68 -31.99 45.14
CA PHE A 421 -23.07 -32.65 46.39
C PHE A 421 -21.92 -33.49 47.01
N SER A 422 -20.96 -33.95 46.20
CA SER A 422 -19.73 -34.64 46.62
C SER A 422 -18.85 -33.81 47.56
N THR A 423 -18.81 -32.48 47.43
CA THR A 423 -18.01 -31.63 48.34
C THR A 423 -18.71 -31.45 49.69
N ILE A 424 -20.06 -31.50 49.71
CA ILE A 424 -20.83 -31.57 50.96
C ILE A 424 -20.55 -32.92 51.65
N GLU A 425 -20.46 -34.02 50.89
CA GLU A 425 -20.06 -35.33 51.40
C GLU A 425 -18.62 -35.33 51.96
N GLU A 426 -17.68 -34.66 51.30
CA GLU A 426 -16.31 -34.52 51.82
C GLU A 426 -16.24 -33.70 53.12
N ILE A 427 -17.02 -32.63 53.25
CA ILE A 427 -17.10 -31.83 54.48
C ILE A 427 -17.59 -32.71 55.64
N ILE A 428 -18.55 -33.59 55.38
CA ILE A 428 -19.09 -34.54 56.37
C ILE A 428 -18.06 -35.62 56.71
N ASN A 429 -17.35 -36.15 55.73
CA ASN A 429 -16.31 -37.16 55.93
C ASN A 429 -15.07 -36.63 56.68
N ARG A 430 -14.91 -35.30 56.78
CA ARG A 430 -13.86 -34.63 57.56
C ARG A 430 -14.24 -34.34 59.01
N LEU A 431 -15.48 -34.62 59.42
CA LEU A 431 -15.90 -34.49 60.82
C LEU A 431 -15.24 -35.59 61.66
N ASP A 432 -14.48 -35.19 62.68
CA ASP A 432 -13.85 -36.12 63.61
C ASP A 432 -14.92 -36.84 64.46
N PRO A 433 -15.10 -38.17 64.31
CA PRO A 433 -16.13 -38.92 65.04
C PRO A 433 -16.01 -38.81 66.56
N ASN A 434 -14.80 -38.50 67.05
CA ASN A 434 -14.42 -38.61 68.45
C ASN A 434 -14.39 -37.28 69.21
N LYS A 435 -14.57 -36.14 68.54
CA LYS A 435 -14.47 -34.82 69.20
C LYS A 435 -15.78 -34.31 69.79
N ASP A 436 -16.94 -34.65 69.21
CA ASP A 436 -18.21 -34.12 69.71
C ASP A 436 -19.42 -34.89 69.14
N HIS A 437 -19.85 -35.95 69.83
CA HIS A 437 -20.93 -36.84 69.38
C HIS A 437 -22.24 -36.09 69.06
N LYS A 438 -22.51 -35.00 69.80
CA LYS A 438 -23.69 -34.15 69.62
C LYS A 438 -23.60 -33.31 68.32
N VAL A 439 -22.41 -32.85 67.95
CA VAL A 439 -22.16 -32.13 66.69
C VAL A 439 -22.31 -33.08 65.51
N ASN A 440 -21.71 -34.26 65.60
CA ASN A 440 -21.79 -35.25 64.54
C ASN A 440 -23.23 -35.71 64.29
N LEU A 441 -24.02 -35.94 65.36
CA LEU A 441 -25.43 -36.32 65.22
C LEU A 441 -26.25 -35.21 64.53
N ALA A 442 -26.13 -33.97 64.99
CA ALA A 442 -26.89 -32.84 64.42
C ALA A 442 -26.51 -32.55 62.96
N VAL A 443 -25.22 -32.68 62.61
CA VAL A 443 -24.75 -32.48 61.23
C VAL A 443 -25.19 -33.63 60.31
N VAL A 444 -25.21 -34.88 60.80
CA VAL A 444 -25.74 -36.04 60.05
C VAL A 444 -27.26 -35.95 59.86
N GLU A 445 -28.01 -35.53 60.87
CA GLU A 445 -29.46 -35.30 60.76
C GLU A 445 -29.76 -34.16 59.77
N PHE A 446 -29.01 -33.06 59.86
CA PHE A 446 -29.09 -31.96 58.92
C PHE A 446 -28.82 -32.40 57.48
N TYR A 447 -27.78 -33.20 57.28
CA TYR A 447 -27.45 -33.73 55.96
C TYR A 447 -28.52 -34.69 55.41
N THR A 448 -29.05 -35.56 56.26
CA THR A 448 -30.14 -36.47 55.89
C THR A 448 -31.38 -35.68 55.44
N ALA A 449 -31.66 -34.56 56.10
CA ALA A 449 -32.73 -33.65 55.70
C ALA A 449 -32.45 -32.96 54.35
N ILE A 450 -31.19 -32.55 54.09
CA ILE A 450 -30.79 -32.00 52.79
C ILE A 450 -30.94 -33.05 51.67
N GLN A 451 -30.54 -34.30 51.92
CA GLN A 451 -30.72 -35.41 50.97
C GLN A 451 -32.19 -35.64 50.65
N LYS A 452 -33.04 -35.68 51.68
CA LYS A 452 -34.48 -35.85 51.50
C LYS A 452 -35.13 -34.68 50.75
N ALA A 453 -34.71 -33.45 51.03
CA ALA A 453 -35.18 -32.27 50.29
C ALA A 453 -34.76 -32.35 48.81
N LYS A 454 -33.53 -32.83 48.54
CA LYS A 454 -33.03 -33.05 47.18
C LYS A 454 -33.87 -34.10 46.44
N GLU A 455 -34.18 -35.22 47.10
CA GLU A 455 -35.06 -36.27 46.58
C GLU A 455 -36.45 -35.74 46.26
N THR A 456 -36.99 -34.89 47.13
CA THR A 456 -38.35 -34.35 47.01
C THR A 456 -38.48 -33.38 45.83
N HIS A 457 -37.48 -32.52 45.59
CA HIS A 457 -37.63 -31.40 44.64
C HIS A 457 -36.91 -31.62 43.31
N PHE A 458 -35.87 -32.47 43.28
CA PHE A 458 -35.01 -32.67 42.11
C PHE A 458 -35.13 -34.05 41.47
N TYR A 459 -36.10 -34.88 41.85
CA TYR A 459 -36.44 -36.11 41.13
C TYR A 459 -37.75 -35.95 40.38
N LEU A 460 -37.94 -36.75 39.32
CA LEU A 460 -39.15 -36.70 38.51
C LEU A 460 -40.32 -37.32 39.29
N GLU A 461 -41.46 -36.62 39.39
CA GLU A 461 -42.65 -37.05 40.15
C GLU A 461 -43.17 -38.44 39.74
N ASN A 462 -42.93 -38.84 38.49
CA ASN A 462 -43.39 -40.12 37.93
C ASN A 462 -42.32 -41.23 37.97
N GLU A 463 -41.06 -40.91 38.26
CA GLU A 463 -39.93 -41.86 38.30
C GLU A 463 -38.89 -41.44 39.37
N PRO A 464 -39.11 -41.75 40.66
CA PRO A 464 -38.28 -41.29 41.79
C PRO A 464 -36.85 -41.86 41.82
N LEU A 465 -36.48 -42.68 40.84
CA LEU A 465 -35.11 -43.18 40.64
C LEU A 465 -34.31 -42.34 39.62
N ILE A 466 -34.95 -41.39 38.94
CA ILE A 466 -34.32 -40.53 37.92
C ILE A 466 -34.35 -39.08 38.39
N GLY A 467 -33.16 -38.54 38.65
CA GLY A 467 -32.98 -37.12 38.97
C GLY A 467 -33.24 -36.23 37.74
N LYS A 468 -33.83 -35.06 37.97
CA LYS A 468 -33.92 -33.97 36.99
C LYS A 468 -32.50 -33.59 36.53
N GLN A 469 -32.32 -33.37 35.24
CA GLN A 469 -31.10 -32.74 34.74
C GLN A 469 -31.03 -31.27 35.24
N ILE A 470 -29.84 -30.68 35.32
CA ILE A 470 -29.65 -29.32 35.86
C ILE A 470 -30.52 -28.30 35.12
N GLU A 471 -30.67 -28.47 33.81
CA GLU A 471 -31.48 -27.65 32.90
C GLU A 471 -32.99 -27.79 33.15
N GLN A 472 -33.40 -28.83 33.86
CA GLN A 472 -34.80 -29.13 34.21
C GLN A 472 -35.17 -28.63 35.62
N ILE A 473 -34.19 -28.18 36.41
CA ILE A 473 -34.41 -27.60 37.74
C ILE A 473 -34.77 -26.12 37.55
N ASN A 474 -36.03 -25.77 37.78
CA ASN A 474 -36.48 -24.37 37.69
C ASN A 474 -36.32 -23.63 39.03
N ALA A 475 -36.44 -22.30 39.02
CA ALA A 475 -36.27 -21.46 40.22
C ALA A 475 -37.25 -21.79 41.35
N LYS A 476 -38.46 -22.26 41.02
CA LYS A 476 -39.47 -22.66 42.01
C LYS A 476 -39.05 -23.95 42.73
N ASP A 477 -38.56 -24.93 41.98
CA ASP A 477 -38.08 -26.21 42.52
C ASP A 477 -36.87 -25.99 43.44
N PHE A 478 -35.93 -25.12 43.04
CA PHE A 478 -34.78 -24.81 43.88
C PHE A 478 -35.15 -23.98 45.12
N ASN A 479 -36.04 -22.99 45.00
CA ASN A 479 -36.47 -22.22 46.16
C ASN A 479 -37.19 -23.11 47.20
N ALA A 480 -37.98 -24.08 46.76
CA ALA A 480 -38.61 -25.06 47.66
C ALA A 480 -37.56 -25.94 48.36
N PHE A 481 -36.59 -26.47 47.61
CA PHE A 481 -35.44 -27.20 48.15
C PHE A 481 -34.63 -26.37 49.16
N PHE A 482 -34.29 -25.13 48.82
CA PHE A 482 -33.49 -24.26 49.66
C PHE A 482 -34.21 -23.89 50.95
N ASN A 483 -35.52 -23.64 50.90
CA ASN A 483 -36.34 -23.37 52.09
C ASN A 483 -36.38 -24.57 53.05
N GLU A 484 -36.46 -25.80 52.54
CA GLU A 484 -36.39 -27.00 53.37
C GLU A 484 -35.01 -27.19 53.99
N CYS A 485 -33.93 -26.93 53.24
CA CYS A 485 -32.57 -26.93 53.78
C CYS A 485 -32.41 -25.88 54.88
N CYS A 486 -32.96 -24.68 54.69
CA CYS A 486 -32.94 -23.62 55.70
C CYS A 486 -33.70 -24.00 56.97
N ALA A 487 -34.87 -24.64 56.84
CA ALA A 487 -35.65 -25.14 57.97
C ALA A 487 -34.90 -26.24 58.74
N ALA A 488 -34.27 -27.18 58.02
CA ALA A 488 -33.42 -28.20 58.62
C ALA A 488 -32.20 -27.59 59.33
N GLY A 489 -31.59 -26.57 58.75
CA GLY A 489 -30.45 -25.86 59.34
C GLY A 489 -30.83 -25.13 60.62
N LYS A 490 -32.02 -24.49 60.67
CA LYS A 490 -32.56 -23.89 61.90
C LYS A 490 -32.74 -24.92 63.02
N ASN A 491 -33.18 -26.13 62.70
CA ASN A 491 -33.30 -27.21 63.69
C ASN A 491 -31.93 -27.71 64.16
N ALA A 492 -30.97 -27.89 63.26
CA ALA A 492 -29.61 -28.30 63.60
C ALA A 492 -28.91 -27.25 64.49
N VAL A 493 -29.06 -25.96 64.18
CA VAL A 493 -28.52 -24.86 65.01
C VAL A 493 -29.12 -24.88 66.42
N LYS A 494 -30.42 -25.17 66.57
CA LYS A 494 -31.07 -25.32 67.89
C LYS A 494 -30.52 -26.53 68.66
N GLN A 495 -30.22 -27.64 67.99
CA GLN A 495 -29.62 -28.81 68.64
C GLN A 495 -28.16 -28.54 69.08
N LEU A 496 -27.48 -27.63 68.38
CA LEU A 496 -26.08 -27.23 68.58
C LEU A 496 -25.90 -25.97 69.42
N GLU A 497 -26.94 -25.56 70.15
CA GLU A 497 -26.90 -24.40 71.04
C GLU A 497 -25.70 -24.49 72.00
N GLY A 498 -24.83 -23.48 71.95
CA GLY A 498 -23.55 -23.44 72.69
C GLY A 498 -22.31 -23.98 71.95
N ASN A 499 -22.43 -24.59 70.75
CA ASN A 499 -21.31 -25.14 70.00
C ASN A 499 -21.00 -24.34 68.72
N GLN A 500 -20.09 -23.37 68.85
CA GLN A 500 -19.77 -22.41 67.80
C GLN A 500 -19.17 -23.05 66.53
N SER A 501 -18.32 -24.08 66.70
CA SER A 501 -17.74 -24.82 65.58
C SER A 501 -18.78 -25.60 64.79
N GLY A 502 -19.73 -26.27 65.46
CA GLY A 502 -20.81 -27.00 64.80
C GLY A 502 -21.75 -26.06 64.05
N ILE A 503 -22.12 -24.93 64.66
CA ILE A 503 -22.96 -23.90 64.01
C ILE A 503 -22.29 -23.34 62.74
N THR A 504 -20.98 -23.13 62.78
CA THR A 504 -20.20 -22.64 61.62
C THR A 504 -20.29 -23.61 60.44
N VAL A 505 -20.17 -24.92 60.69
CA VAL A 505 -20.31 -25.96 59.66
C VAL A 505 -21.69 -25.94 59.01
N ILE A 506 -22.77 -25.83 59.80
CA ILE A 506 -24.15 -25.74 59.27
C ILE A 506 -24.32 -24.52 58.37
N VAL A 507 -23.78 -23.37 58.80
CA VAL A 507 -23.85 -22.12 58.05
C VAL A 507 -23.07 -22.20 56.73
N ASP A 508 -21.89 -22.82 56.73
CA ASP A 508 -21.07 -22.94 55.53
C ASP A 508 -21.67 -23.91 54.50
N ILE A 509 -22.35 -24.97 54.96
CA ILE A 509 -23.14 -25.85 54.08
C ILE A 509 -24.30 -25.06 53.45
N LEU A 510 -25.06 -24.28 54.23
CA LEU A 510 -26.17 -23.48 53.68
C LEU A 510 -25.70 -22.42 52.67
N LYS A 511 -24.58 -21.74 52.95
CA LYS A 511 -23.97 -20.80 51.99
C LYS A 511 -23.56 -21.50 50.70
N SER A 512 -22.99 -22.70 50.80
CA SER A 512 -22.58 -23.49 49.63
C SER A 512 -23.78 -23.88 48.76
N ILE A 513 -24.89 -24.29 49.39
CA ILE A 513 -26.14 -24.58 48.69
C ILE A 513 -26.70 -23.32 48.00
N ALA A 514 -26.71 -22.18 48.68
CA ALA A 514 -27.17 -20.90 48.12
C ALA A 514 -26.34 -20.49 46.89
N ASN A 515 -25.01 -20.60 46.99
CA ASN A 515 -24.09 -20.29 45.89
C ASN A 515 -24.29 -21.23 44.69
N TRP A 516 -24.57 -22.51 44.94
CA TRP A 516 -24.93 -23.46 43.87
C TRP A 516 -26.23 -23.08 43.15
N GLY A 517 -27.25 -22.61 43.88
CA GLY A 517 -28.47 -22.07 43.28
C GLY A 517 -28.22 -20.85 42.40
N ILE A 518 -27.41 -19.91 42.90
CA ILE A 518 -27.01 -18.73 42.13
C ILE A 518 -26.29 -19.14 40.85
N TYR A 519 -25.39 -20.14 40.90
CA TYR A 519 -24.72 -20.68 39.71
C TYR A 519 -25.70 -21.30 38.71
N MET A 520 -26.60 -22.18 39.15
CA MET A 520 -27.57 -22.85 38.28
C MET A 520 -28.46 -21.86 37.52
N PHE A 521 -28.96 -20.81 38.19
CA PHE A 521 -29.84 -19.82 37.55
C PHE A 521 -29.13 -18.68 36.85
N SER A 522 -27.81 -18.55 37.03
CA SER A 522 -27.01 -17.55 36.34
C SER A 522 -26.25 -18.08 35.13
N LEU A 523 -26.34 -19.39 34.83
CA LEU A 523 -25.62 -20.05 33.73
C LEU A 523 -24.11 -19.68 33.71
N GLY A 524 -23.49 -19.53 34.89
CA GLY A 524 -22.08 -19.16 35.02
C GLY A 524 -21.74 -17.68 34.77
N THR A 525 -22.73 -16.78 34.62
CA THR A 525 -22.49 -15.33 34.49
C THR A 525 -22.66 -14.61 35.85
N SER A 526 -21.73 -13.70 36.19
CA SER A 526 -21.74 -13.07 37.52
C SER A 526 -23.03 -12.25 37.77
N PRO A 527 -23.51 -12.11 39.02
CA PRO A 527 -24.73 -11.37 39.36
C PRO A 527 -24.77 -9.92 38.89
N GLN A 528 -23.61 -9.32 38.57
CA GLN A 528 -23.50 -7.91 38.20
C GLN A 528 -24.02 -7.59 36.78
N PHE A 529 -24.31 -8.61 35.96
CA PHE A 529 -24.75 -8.42 34.57
C PHE A 529 -26.27 -8.54 34.34
N PHE A 530 -27.07 -8.76 35.38
CA PHE A 530 -28.52 -8.75 35.22
C PHE A 530 -29.10 -7.33 35.20
N LYS A 531 -29.42 -6.83 33.99
CA LYS A 531 -30.62 -6.02 33.83
C LYS A 531 -31.84 -6.94 33.93
N LYS A 532 -32.45 -7.00 35.14
CA LYS A 532 -33.77 -7.58 35.53
C LYS A 532 -34.12 -8.97 34.98
N PRO A 533 -34.29 -9.97 35.87
CA PRO A 533 -35.54 -10.00 36.64
C PRO A 533 -35.29 -9.93 38.16
N ARG A 534 -35.76 -8.83 38.75
CA ARG A 534 -35.71 -8.47 40.18
C ARG A 534 -36.58 -9.37 41.09
N THR A 535 -36.49 -10.68 40.97
CA THR A 535 -37.28 -11.58 41.83
C THR A 535 -36.41 -12.64 42.47
N ALA A 536 -35.72 -13.49 41.70
CA ALA A 536 -34.94 -14.58 42.29
C ALA A 536 -33.74 -14.11 43.15
N VAL A 537 -33.03 -13.05 42.73
CA VAL A 537 -31.91 -12.49 43.52
C VAL A 537 -32.42 -11.78 44.78
N ASP A 538 -33.52 -11.06 44.67
CA ASP A 538 -34.14 -10.37 45.81
C ASP A 538 -34.73 -11.39 46.80
N ASP A 539 -35.30 -12.50 46.33
CA ASP A 539 -35.83 -13.60 47.15
C ASP A 539 -34.70 -14.37 47.86
N VAL A 540 -33.55 -14.60 47.20
CA VAL A 540 -32.37 -15.23 47.82
C VAL A 540 -31.69 -14.29 48.82
N VAL A 541 -31.56 -13.01 48.50
CA VAL A 541 -31.03 -11.99 49.42
C VAL A 541 -31.95 -11.82 50.63
N GLN A 542 -33.27 -11.81 50.42
CA GLN A 542 -34.26 -11.76 51.50
C GLN A 542 -34.19 -13.03 52.36
N ALA A 543 -34.14 -14.22 51.77
CA ALA A 543 -34.02 -15.47 52.50
C ALA A 543 -32.73 -15.54 53.34
N VAL A 544 -31.59 -15.07 52.81
CA VAL A 544 -30.32 -14.99 53.56
C VAL A 544 -30.38 -13.95 54.68
N ASN A 545 -31.05 -12.81 54.46
CA ASN A 545 -31.25 -11.78 55.49
C ASN A 545 -32.20 -12.27 56.60
N ASP A 546 -33.30 -12.92 56.25
CA ASP A 546 -34.25 -13.53 57.19
C ASP A 546 -33.56 -14.63 58.02
N LEU A 547 -32.63 -15.37 57.42
CA LEU A 547 -31.82 -16.38 58.12
C LEU A 547 -30.81 -15.74 59.07
N ARG A 548 -30.19 -14.63 58.68
CA ARG A 548 -29.31 -13.81 59.54
C ARG A 548 -30.06 -13.22 60.72
N GLU A 549 -31.25 -12.67 60.50
CA GLU A 549 -32.12 -12.16 61.57
C GLU A 549 -32.58 -13.29 62.49
N THR A 550 -32.99 -14.43 61.94
CA THR A 550 -33.34 -15.61 62.75
C THR A 550 -32.14 -16.07 63.59
N LEU A 551 -30.92 -16.07 63.05
CA LEU A 551 -29.70 -16.41 63.79
C LEU A 551 -29.43 -15.41 64.92
N ALA A 552 -29.57 -14.11 64.64
CA ALA A 552 -29.37 -13.05 65.61
C ALA A 552 -30.40 -13.10 66.76
N ASP A 553 -31.66 -13.40 66.47
CA ASP A 553 -32.70 -13.60 67.48
C ASP A 553 -32.52 -14.91 68.27
N THR A 554 -32.05 -15.97 67.63
CA THR A 554 -31.72 -17.23 68.34
C THR A 554 -30.54 -17.01 69.29
N LEU A 555 -29.55 -16.19 68.91
CA LEU A 555 -28.40 -15.82 69.75
C LEU A 555 -28.76 -14.84 70.89
N LYS A 556 -29.88 -14.11 70.83
CA LYS A 556 -30.33 -13.20 71.91
C LYS A 556 -30.86 -13.93 73.15
N HIS A 557 -31.25 -15.19 73.01
CA HIS A 557 -31.82 -15.98 74.12
C HIS A 557 -30.76 -16.78 74.89
N ILE A 558 -29.48 -16.61 74.56
CA ILE A 558 -28.36 -17.18 75.31
C ILE A 558 -28.12 -16.30 76.55
N ASP A 559 -28.52 -16.81 77.72
CA ASP A 559 -28.16 -16.23 79.01
C ASP A 559 -26.65 -16.44 79.25
N PHE A 560 -25.85 -15.37 79.09
CA PHE A 560 -24.39 -15.37 79.24
C PHE A 560 -23.91 -15.48 80.70
N SER A 561 -24.77 -15.84 81.66
CA SER A 561 -24.43 -15.78 83.09
C SER A 561 -24.17 -17.12 83.78
N GLN A 562 -24.14 -18.26 83.08
CA GLN A 562 -23.76 -19.55 83.68
C GLN A 562 -22.72 -20.33 82.87
N GLU A 563 -21.46 -19.90 82.95
CA GLU A 563 -20.34 -20.84 83.03
C GLU A 563 -19.52 -20.53 84.30
N PRO A 564 -19.18 -21.54 85.11
CA PRO A 564 -18.36 -21.37 86.30
C PRO A 564 -16.91 -21.06 85.87
N ASN A 565 -16.35 -20.00 86.45
CA ASN A 565 -14.93 -19.69 86.41
C ASN A 565 -14.08 -20.94 86.74
N GLN A 566 -13.51 -21.58 85.73
CA GLN A 566 -12.27 -22.34 85.89
C GLN A 566 -11.13 -21.51 85.33
N SER A 567 -10.54 -20.71 86.23
CA SER A 567 -9.19 -20.21 86.10
C SER A 567 -8.22 -21.40 86.05
N MET A 568 -7.55 -21.60 84.92
CA MET A 568 -6.22 -22.22 84.91
C MET A 568 -5.23 -21.23 84.31
N ASP A 569 -4.60 -20.49 85.19
CA ASP A 569 -3.27 -19.95 84.98
C ASP A 569 -2.25 -21.11 84.96
N CYS A 570 -1.36 -21.03 83.96
CA CYS A 570 0.07 -21.44 83.90
C CYS A 570 0.50 -22.76 84.59
N THR A 571 1.31 -23.63 83.97
CA THR A 571 2.67 -23.38 83.46
C THR A 571 3.23 -24.66 82.80
N ILE A 572 4.04 -24.51 81.74
CA ILE A 572 4.88 -25.49 80.98
C ILE A 572 4.13 -26.46 80.05
#